data_AF-A0A1H6KRU5-F1
#
_entry.id   AF-A0A1H6KRU5-F1
#
_cell.length_a   1.000
_cell.length_b   1.000
_cell.length_c   1.000
_cell.angle_alpha   90.00
_cell.angle_beta   90.00
_cell.angle_gamma   90.00
#
_symmetry.space_group_name_H-M   'P 1'
#
loop_
_entity.id
_entity.type
_entity.pdbx_description
1 polymer ?
#
loop_
_entity_poly.entity_id
_entity_poly.type
_entity_poly.pdbx_seq_one_letter_code
_entity_poly.pdbx_strand_id
1 'polypeptide(L)'
;MGSSKLKQSIDLKPITVHSSPSSLSINQQCQPLGINRSGLYYKPRVNHTKQTIKNHITKVFEEIPIYGEKKVHKQLLEDAYKVSLNTVVRYRQELGLQAVLAVKPINTTTPIKAHKKYSYKLRGLNISHANHVWSTDITYIKIAGGMVCMAAIIDWHSKVVLSYKISNTMDSQLVMNVLNEALEKYPHPEIFNTDQGSQYTSEVHTQRLKKLGITISMDGRGRATDNICIERFWRSAKVERIYLNAYQTINELTTDVDDYIEFYNNRRFHQTLDYKKPMDVYQESIKLNQNKKKAS
;
A
#
# COMPACT_ATOMS: atom_id res chain seq x y z
N MET A 1 8.02 -32.83 -19.86
CA MET A 1 7.41 -32.11 -20.99
C MET A 1 5.92 -32.44 -21.02
N GLY A 2 5.10 -31.67 -20.30
CA GLY A 2 3.65 -31.86 -20.23
C GLY A 2 2.96 -30.75 -21.01
N SER A 3 2.44 -31.05 -22.19
CA SER A 3 1.72 -30.09 -23.03
C SER A 3 0.32 -29.84 -22.47
N SER A 4 0.19 -28.70 -21.78
CA SER A 4 -1.07 -28.07 -21.42
C SER A 4 -1.83 -27.71 -22.70
N LYS A 5 -2.88 -28.47 -23.03
CA LYS A 5 -3.87 -28.06 -24.05
C LYS A 5 -4.62 -26.84 -23.52
N LEU A 6 -4.20 -25.66 -23.98
CA LEU A 6 -4.98 -24.43 -23.95
C LEU A 6 -6.37 -24.71 -24.55
N LYS A 7 -7.40 -24.76 -23.71
CA LYS A 7 -8.78 -24.60 -24.16
C LYS A 7 -8.94 -23.15 -24.57
N GLN A 8 -8.76 -22.87 -25.86
CA GLN A 8 -9.20 -21.61 -26.45
C GLN A 8 -10.71 -21.52 -26.25
N SER A 9 -11.13 -20.58 -25.41
CA SER A 9 -12.52 -20.13 -25.34
C SER A 9 -12.81 -19.43 -26.67
N ILE A 10 -13.42 -20.16 -27.60
CA ILE A 10 -13.95 -19.55 -28.82
C ILE A 10 -15.14 -18.71 -28.37
N ASP A 11 -14.97 -17.38 -28.37
CA ASP A 11 -16.10 -16.46 -28.28
C ASP A 11 -16.94 -16.67 -29.55
N LEU A 12 -17.93 -17.55 -29.43
CA LEU A 12 -18.95 -17.74 -30.44
C LEU A 12 -19.79 -16.47 -30.47
N LYS A 13 -19.41 -15.51 -31.34
CA LYS A 13 -20.33 -14.47 -31.80
C LYS A 13 -21.61 -15.17 -32.27
N PRO A 14 -22.81 -14.66 -31.94
CA PRO A 14 -24.04 -15.23 -32.48
C PRO A 14 -23.98 -15.12 -34.00
N ILE A 15 -23.75 -16.25 -34.66
CA ILE A 15 -23.85 -16.37 -36.11
C ILE A 15 -25.35 -16.30 -36.40
N THR A 16 -25.81 -15.14 -36.84
CA THR A 16 -27.15 -15.00 -37.40
C THR A 16 -27.17 -15.78 -38.70
N VAL A 17 -27.54 -17.05 -38.63
CA VAL A 17 -27.87 -17.82 -39.83
C VAL A 17 -29.14 -17.17 -40.37
N HIS A 18 -28.99 -16.40 -41.45
CA HIS A 18 -30.13 -15.93 -42.22
C HIS A 18 -30.95 -17.17 -42.58
N SER A 19 -32.20 -17.22 -42.10
CA SER A 19 -33.17 -18.25 -42.43
C SER A 19 -33.64 -18.08 -43.87
N SER A 20 -32.72 -18.19 -44.82
CA SER A 20 -33.08 -18.48 -46.20
C SER A 20 -33.58 -19.93 -46.23
N PRO A 21 -34.64 -20.25 -46.99
CA PRO A 21 -35.13 -21.63 -47.10
C PRO A 21 -34.05 -22.47 -47.79
N SER A 22 -33.21 -23.10 -46.98
CA SER A 22 -32.17 -24.02 -47.41
C SER A 22 -32.76 -25.42 -47.44
N SER A 23 -32.51 -26.15 -48.52
CA SER A 23 -32.93 -27.55 -48.70
C SER A 23 -32.22 -28.53 -47.76
N LEU A 24 -31.30 -28.03 -46.92
CA LEU A 24 -30.44 -28.81 -46.03
C LEU A 24 -30.94 -28.73 -44.60
N SER A 25 -31.00 -29.88 -43.92
CA SER A 25 -31.31 -29.92 -42.49
C SER A 25 -30.27 -29.17 -41.66
N ILE A 26 -30.66 -28.67 -40.49
CA ILE A 26 -29.78 -27.97 -39.54
C ILE A 26 -28.51 -28.81 -39.22
N ASN A 27 -28.63 -30.14 -39.17
CA ASN A 27 -27.49 -31.05 -39.00
C ASN A 27 -26.50 -30.97 -40.18
N GLN A 28 -27.00 -30.97 -41.42
CA GLN A 28 -26.20 -30.88 -42.64
C GLN A 28 -25.52 -29.52 -42.80
N GLN A 29 -26.08 -28.46 -42.21
CA GLN A 29 -25.46 -27.13 -42.17
C GLN A 29 -24.35 -27.04 -41.10
N CYS A 30 -24.55 -27.68 -39.94
CA CYS A 30 -23.58 -27.70 -38.83
C CYS A 30 -22.29 -28.49 -39.13
N GLN A 31 -22.41 -29.60 -39.86
CA GLN A 31 -21.30 -30.53 -40.13
C GLN A 31 -20.12 -29.89 -40.88
N PRO A 32 -20.30 -29.14 -41.99
CA PRO A 32 -19.20 -28.46 -42.67
C PRO A 32 -18.63 -27.29 -41.86
N LEU A 33 -19.41 -26.70 -40.96
CA LEU A 33 -18.98 -25.58 -40.10
C LEU A 33 -18.26 -26.04 -38.82
N GLY A 34 -18.25 -27.34 -38.50
CA GLY A 34 -17.66 -27.87 -37.28
C GLY A 34 -18.37 -27.42 -35.98
N ILE A 35 -19.62 -26.94 -36.08
CA ILE A 35 -20.39 -26.42 -34.95
C ILE A 35 -21.36 -27.50 -34.46
N ASN A 36 -21.48 -27.69 -33.14
CA ASN A 36 -22.49 -28.57 -32.58
C ASN A 36 -23.90 -27.96 -32.76
N ARG A 37 -24.87 -28.73 -33.25
CA ARG A 37 -26.26 -28.29 -33.43
C ARG A 37 -26.87 -27.66 -32.18
N SER A 38 -26.53 -28.13 -30.99
CA SER A 38 -27.03 -27.55 -29.73
C SER A 38 -26.61 -26.08 -29.55
N GLY A 39 -25.46 -25.68 -30.10
CA GLY A 39 -24.97 -24.31 -30.10
C GLY A 39 -25.83 -23.34 -30.93
N LEU A 40 -26.56 -23.81 -31.95
CA LEU A 40 -27.46 -22.96 -32.75
C LEU A 40 -28.70 -22.50 -31.97
N TYR A 41 -29.12 -23.28 -30.97
CA TYR A 41 -30.26 -22.94 -30.12
C TYR A 41 -29.83 -22.23 -28.82
N TYR A 42 -28.53 -22.20 -28.54
CA TYR A 42 -28.01 -21.57 -27.34
C TYR A 42 -28.13 -20.05 -27.46
N LYS A 43 -28.96 -19.46 -26.60
CA LYS A 43 -28.98 -18.02 -26.37
C LYS A 43 -27.99 -17.70 -25.24
N PRO A 44 -26.95 -16.89 -25.47
CA PRO A 44 -26.03 -16.48 -24.42
C PRO A 44 -26.79 -15.89 -23.25
N ARG A 45 -26.66 -16.51 -22.06
CA ARG A 45 -27.21 -15.94 -20.82
C ARG A 45 -26.19 -14.99 -20.24
N VAL A 46 -26.54 -13.70 -20.21
CA VAL A 46 -25.72 -12.70 -19.52
C VAL A 46 -25.93 -12.86 -18.03
N ASN A 47 -24.85 -13.16 -17.30
CA ASN A 47 -24.87 -13.12 -15.85
C ASN A 47 -24.65 -11.66 -15.42
N HIS A 48 -25.75 -10.94 -15.17
CA HIS A 48 -25.71 -9.53 -14.78
C HIS A 48 -24.86 -9.31 -13.52
N THR A 49 -24.94 -10.20 -12.53
CA THR A 49 -24.11 -10.12 -11.31
C THR A 49 -22.61 -10.20 -11.63
N LYS A 50 -22.19 -11.12 -12.50
CA LYS A 50 -20.81 -11.21 -12.99
C LYS A 50 -20.38 -9.91 -13.66
N GLN A 51 -21.22 -9.33 -14.51
CA GLN A 51 -20.90 -8.09 -15.21
C GLN A 51 -20.79 -6.91 -14.24
N THR A 52 -21.71 -6.76 -13.29
CA THR A 52 -21.64 -5.70 -12.26
C THR A 52 -20.36 -5.80 -11.44
N ILE A 53 -19.99 -7.00 -10.98
CA ILE A 53 -18.74 -7.20 -10.23
C ILE A 53 -17.52 -6.87 -11.09
N LYS A 54 -17.50 -7.30 -12.37
CA LYS A 54 -16.41 -6.98 -13.28
C LYS A 54 -16.26 -5.47 -13.50
N ASN A 55 -17.36 -4.77 -13.75
CA ASN A 55 -17.37 -3.32 -13.92
C ASN A 55 -16.82 -2.62 -12.66
N HIS A 56 -17.21 -3.11 -11.47
CA HIS A 56 -16.72 -2.56 -10.21
C HIS A 56 -15.23 -2.87 -9.97
N ILE A 57 -14.75 -4.07 -10.34
CA ILE A 57 -13.33 -4.40 -10.33
C ILE A 57 -12.54 -3.44 -11.22
N THR A 58 -13.05 -3.13 -12.41
CA THR A 58 -12.43 -2.14 -13.32
C THR A 58 -12.38 -0.76 -12.68
N LYS A 59 -13.49 -0.29 -12.08
CA LYS A 59 -13.53 1.00 -11.37
C LYS A 59 -12.50 1.08 -10.23
N VAL A 60 -12.41 0.02 -9.41
CA VAL A 60 -11.39 -0.05 -8.35
C VAL A 60 -9.97 -0.02 -8.92
N PHE A 61 -9.75 -0.62 -10.09
CA PHE A 61 -8.45 -0.57 -10.76
C PHE A 61 -8.11 0.81 -11.32
N GLU A 62 -9.08 1.51 -11.91
CA GLU A 62 -8.92 2.88 -12.41
C GLU A 62 -8.59 3.85 -11.27
N GLU A 63 -9.23 3.68 -10.11
CA GLU A 63 -8.98 4.51 -8.92
C GLU A 63 -7.70 4.11 -8.17
N ILE A 64 -7.42 2.81 -8.05
CA ILE A 64 -6.34 2.26 -7.22
C ILE A 64 -5.60 1.14 -7.99
N PRO A 65 -4.80 1.48 -9.02
CA PRO A 65 -4.18 0.50 -9.91
C PRO A 65 -3.12 -0.37 -9.21
N ILE A 66 -2.64 0.06 -8.04
CA ILE A 66 -1.67 -0.67 -7.21
C ILE A 66 -2.28 -1.88 -6.46
N TYR A 67 -3.62 -2.00 -6.42
CA TYR A 67 -4.28 -3.07 -5.69
C TYR A 67 -4.21 -4.40 -6.44
N GLY A 68 -3.53 -5.36 -5.82
CA GLY A 68 -3.62 -6.77 -6.16
C GLY A 68 -4.93 -7.40 -5.69
N GLU A 69 -5.10 -8.68 -6.06
CA GLU A 69 -6.36 -9.44 -5.95
C GLU A 69 -6.97 -9.41 -4.54
N LYS A 70 -6.13 -9.57 -3.50
CA LYS A 70 -6.59 -9.55 -2.10
C LYS A 70 -7.13 -8.19 -1.66
N LYS A 71 -6.48 -7.09 -2.08
CA LYS A 71 -6.92 -5.74 -1.71
C LYS A 71 -8.17 -5.33 -2.51
N VAL A 72 -8.27 -5.73 -3.78
CA VAL A 72 -9.50 -5.57 -4.57
C VAL A 72 -10.66 -6.35 -3.94
N HIS A 73 -10.41 -7.57 -3.47
CA HIS A 73 -11.42 -8.34 -2.74
C HIS A 73 -11.89 -7.60 -1.48
N LYS A 74 -10.98 -7.02 -0.69
CA LYS A 74 -11.33 -6.21 0.48
C LYS A 74 -12.12 -4.96 0.12
N GLN A 75 -11.76 -4.27 -0.97
CA GLN A 75 -12.52 -3.12 -1.45
C GLN A 75 -13.95 -3.52 -1.85
N LEU A 76 -14.10 -4.63 -2.60
CA LEU A 76 -15.43 -5.14 -2.96
C LEU A 76 -16.29 -5.46 -1.74
N LEU A 77 -15.71 -6.05 -0.69
CA LEU A 77 -16.44 -6.30 0.55
C LEU A 77 -16.84 -5.00 1.27
N GLU A 78 -15.95 -4.00 1.30
CA GLU A 78 -16.24 -2.66 1.85
C GLU A 78 -17.36 -1.97 1.06
N ASP A 79 -17.39 -2.16 -0.26
CA ASP A 79 -18.42 -1.65 -1.17
C ASP A 79 -19.70 -2.53 -1.20
N ALA A 80 -19.89 -3.39 -0.18
CA ALA A 80 -21.04 -4.25 0.05
C ALA A 80 -21.28 -5.37 -1.00
N TYR A 81 -20.28 -5.72 -1.82
CA TYR A 81 -20.36 -6.88 -2.71
C TYR A 81 -20.10 -8.19 -1.97
N LYS A 82 -20.92 -9.21 -2.25
CA LYS A 82 -20.73 -10.58 -1.74
C LYS A 82 -20.02 -11.42 -2.80
N VAL A 83 -18.70 -11.52 -2.71
CA VAL A 83 -17.87 -12.25 -3.69
C VAL A 83 -16.69 -12.94 -3.00
N SER A 84 -16.33 -14.13 -3.47
CA SER A 84 -15.18 -14.88 -2.98
C SER A 84 -13.88 -14.42 -3.65
N LEU A 85 -12.75 -14.54 -2.94
CA LEU A 85 -11.44 -14.17 -3.48
C LEU A 85 -11.16 -14.87 -4.82
N ASN A 86 -11.39 -16.19 -4.91
CA ASN A 86 -11.20 -16.97 -6.15
C ASN A 86 -11.98 -16.40 -7.34
N THR A 87 -13.17 -15.85 -7.09
CA THR A 87 -13.99 -15.22 -8.13
C THR A 87 -13.36 -13.89 -8.57
N VAL A 88 -12.86 -13.09 -7.64
CA VAL A 88 -12.11 -11.85 -7.93
C VAL A 88 -10.85 -12.15 -8.75
N VAL A 89 -10.06 -13.16 -8.36
CA VAL A 89 -8.88 -13.63 -9.11
C VAL A 89 -9.25 -13.93 -10.55
N ARG A 90 -10.24 -14.81 -10.75
CA ARG A 90 -10.70 -15.20 -12.08
C ARG A 90 -11.18 -14.01 -12.90
N TYR A 91 -11.98 -13.12 -12.32
CA TYR A 91 -12.50 -11.97 -13.06
C TYR A 91 -11.42 -10.97 -13.42
N ARG A 92 -10.42 -10.75 -12.57
CA ARG A 92 -9.24 -9.94 -12.90
C ARG A 92 -8.42 -10.54 -14.05
N GLN A 93 -8.23 -11.86 -14.05
CA GLN A 93 -7.57 -12.56 -15.14
C GLN A 93 -8.35 -12.44 -16.46
N GLU A 94 -9.68 -12.65 -16.42
CA GLU A 94 -10.55 -12.46 -17.59
C GLU A 94 -10.53 -11.01 -18.13
N LEU A 95 -10.28 -10.01 -17.28
CA LEU A 95 -10.16 -8.60 -17.65
C LEU A 95 -8.72 -8.19 -18.00
N GLY A 96 -7.72 -9.07 -17.84
CA GLY A 96 -6.31 -8.74 -18.07
C GLY A 96 -5.70 -7.77 -17.05
N LEU A 97 -6.29 -7.63 -15.86
CA LEU A 97 -5.88 -6.61 -14.88
C LEU A 97 -4.79 -7.10 -13.92
N GLN A 98 -3.64 -6.43 -13.94
CA GLN A 98 -2.52 -6.66 -13.01
C GLN A 98 -2.21 -5.40 -12.22
N ALA A 99 -1.73 -5.55 -10.98
CA ALA A 99 -1.38 -4.41 -10.15
C ALA A 99 -0.19 -3.64 -10.76
N VAL A 100 -0.30 -2.32 -10.86
CA VAL A 100 0.73 -1.45 -11.40
C VAL A 100 1.66 -1.04 -10.27
N LEU A 101 2.87 -1.59 -10.25
CA LEU A 101 3.91 -1.28 -9.25
C LEU A 101 5.23 -1.03 -9.97
N ALA A 102 6.02 -0.09 -9.48
CA ALA A 102 7.34 0.13 -10.04
C ALA A 102 8.28 -1.04 -9.70
N VAL A 103 9.05 -1.49 -10.70
CA VAL A 103 10.09 -2.50 -10.52
C VAL A 103 11.43 -1.80 -10.36
N LYS A 104 11.91 -1.65 -9.13
CA LYS A 104 13.26 -1.12 -8.88
C LYS A 104 13.97 -1.85 -7.74
N PRO A 105 15.24 -2.28 -7.92
CA PRO A 105 16.06 -2.78 -6.82
C PRO A 105 16.45 -1.63 -5.89
N ILE A 106 16.54 -1.92 -4.59
CA ILE A 106 16.83 -0.94 -3.54
C ILE A 106 18.34 -0.95 -3.25
N ASN A 107 18.99 0.21 -3.31
CA ASN A 107 20.36 0.41 -2.83
C ASN A 107 20.33 1.22 -1.53
N THR A 108 21.02 0.74 -0.50
CA THR A 108 21.17 1.40 0.81
C THR A 108 22.50 2.16 0.90
N THR A 109 22.50 3.31 1.57
CA THR A 109 23.62 4.25 1.72
C THR A 109 24.52 3.93 2.93
N THR A 110 25.76 4.43 2.93
CA THR A 110 26.83 4.15 3.92
C THR A 110 27.00 5.28 4.99
N PRO A 111 27.38 4.99 6.26
CA PRO A 111 27.26 5.92 7.40
C PRO A 111 28.55 6.64 7.91
N ILE A 112 28.38 7.65 8.81
CA ILE A 112 29.40 8.53 9.44
C ILE A 112 29.57 8.24 10.97
N LYS A 113 30.79 8.40 11.54
CA LYS A 113 31.19 7.83 12.86
C LYS A 113 31.05 8.70 14.14
N ALA A 114 30.80 10.01 14.07
CA ALA A 114 31.21 10.96 15.14
C ALA A 114 30.22 11.32 16.28
N HIS A 115 29.00 10.76 16.36
CA HIS A 115 27.97 11.22 17.34
C HIS A 115 27.65 10.24 18.49
N LYS A 116 27.04 10.75 19.57
CA LYS A 116 26.57 10.01 20.76
C LYS A 116 25.42 9.08 20.39
N LYS A 117 25.49 7.81 20.82
CA LYS A 117 24.60 6.71 20.41
C LYS A 117 23.83 6.14 21.60
N TYR A 118 22.61 5.67 21.35
CA TYR A 118 21.76 4.99 22.34
C TYR A 118 21.63 3.50 21.98
N SER A 119 21.17 2.68 22.93
CA SER A 119 20.98 1.23 22.72
C SER A 119 19.61 0.94 22.09
N TYR A 120 19.53 -0.13 21.30
CA TYR A 120 18.27 -0.60 20.72
C TYR A 120 17.37 -1.20 21.80
N LYS A 121 16.15 -0.67 21.96
CA LYS A 121 15.22 -1.05 23.04
C LYS A 121 14.03 -1.89 22.59
N LEU A 122 13.85 -2.15 21.29
CA LEU A 122 12.65 -2.85 20.80
C LEU A 122 12.79 -4.39 20.75
N ARG A 123 13.94 -4.95 21.13
CA ARG A 123 14.16 -6.40 21.09
C ARG A 123 13.24 -7.11 22.08
N GLY A 124 12.38 -7.99 21.56
CA GLY A 124 11.42 -8.76 22.37
C GLY A 124 10.25 -7.92 22.92
N LEU A 125 10.15 -6.65 22.53
CA LEU A 125 9.06 -5.78 22.96
C LEU A 125 7.80 -6.11 22.18
N ASN A 126 6.73 -6.47 22.89
CA ASN A 126 5.42 -6.64 22.28
C ASN A 126 4.75 -5.27 22.08
N ILE A 127 4.66 -4.82 20.83
CA ILE A 127 4.06 -3.52 20.49
C ILE A 127 2.55 -3.69 20.40
N SER A 128 1.86 -3.33 21.48
CA SER A 128 0.46 -3.70 21.72
C SER A 128 -0.56 -2.55 21.60
N HIS A 129 -0.12 -1.31 21.42
CA HIS A 129 -1.01 -0.14 21.36
C HIS A 129 -0.38 1.04 20.61
N ALA A 130 -1.24 1.94 20.12
CA ALA A 130 -0.84 3.20 19.48
C ALA A 130 -0.04 4.08 20.44
N ASN A 131 0.98 4.74 19.92
CA ASN A 131 1.98 5.54 20.64
C ASN A 131 2.84 4.74 21.62
N HIS A 132 2.86 3.40 21.55
CA HIS A 132 3.88 2.65 22.29
C HIS A 132 5.28 2.94 21.70
N VAL A 133 5.40 2.83 20.38
CA VAL A 133 6.66 3.06 19.66
C VAL A 133 6.38 3.87 18.41
N TRP A 134 7.05 5.01 18.28
CA TRP A 134 7.19 5.71 17.00
C TRP A 134 8.58 5.43 16.43
N SER A 135 8.70 5.39 15.11
CA SER A 135 10.01 5.51 14.47
C SER A 135 10.05 6.51 13.34
N THR A 136 11.27 6.95 13.03
CA THR A 136 11.56 7.90 11.97
C THR A 136 12.77 7.45 11.17
N ASP A 137 12.84 7.95 9.95
CA ASP A 137 13.91 7.73 8.99
C ASP A 137 13.80 8.80 7.89
N ILE A 138 14.85 8.91 7.07
CA ILE A 138 14.93 9.81 5.93
C ILE A 138 15.14 9.00 4.67
N THR A 139 14.36 9.29 3.63
CA THR A 139 14.59 8.76 2.29
C THR A 139 14.94 9.86 1.30
N TYR A 140 15.68 9.51 0.26
CA TYR A 140 15.88 10.35 -0.90
C TYR A 140 14.87 10.07 -2.01
N ILE A 141 14.44 11.14 -2.69
CA ILE A 141 13.54 11.11 -3.84
C ILE A 141 14.19 11.90 -4.98
N LYS A 142 14.20 11.32 -6.17
CA LYS A 142 14.71 12.00 -7.38
C LYS A 142 13.60 12.81 -8.03
N ILE A 143 13.91 14.05 -8.38
CA ILE A 143 13.08 14.94 -9.20
C ILE A 143 13.93 15.50 -10.36
N ALA A 144 13.34 16.23 -11.29
CA ALA A 144 14.07 16.79 -12.44
C ALA A 144 15.23 17.70 -12.00
N GLY A 145 15.02 18.53 -10.98
CA GLY A 145 16.02 19.44 -10.42
C GLY A 145 17.08 18.80 -9.49
N GLY A 146 17.07 17.47 -9.29
CA GLY A 146 18.06 16.77 -8.47
C GLY A 146 17.45 15.79 -7.46
N MET A 147 18.03 15.72 -6.27
CA MET A 147 17.59 14.83 -5.20
C MET A 147 17.07 15.67 -4.02
N VAL A 148 15.92 15.29 -3.48
CA VAL A 148 15.35 15.85 -2.26
C VAL A 148 15.26 14.79 -1.18
N CYS A 149 15.16 15.23 0.06
CA CYS A 149 15.04 14.39 1.25
C CYS A 149 13.60 14.45 1.77
N MET A 150 13.04 13.31 2.13
CA MET A 150 11.77 13.21 2.83
C MET A 150 12.00 12.48 4.15
N ALA A 151 11.63 13.12 5.25
CA ALA A 151 11.63 12.51 6.57
C ALA A 151 10.18 12.26 7.00
N ALA A 152 9.93 11.14 7.69
CA ALA A 152 8.61 10.79 8.20
C ALA A 152 8.70 10.17 9.60
N ILE A 153 7.59 10.24 10.35
CA ILE A 153 7.38 9.50 11.59
C ILE A 153 6.22 8.54 11.39
N ILE A 154 6.39 7.29 11.79
CA ILE A 154 5.38 6.24 11.72
C ILE A 154 5.11 5.63 13.11
N ASP A 155 3.84 5.39 13.42
CA ASP A 155 3.43 4.60 14.59
C ASP A 155 3.62 3.10 14.30
N TRP A 156 4.33 2.38 15.17
CA TRP A 156 4.61 0.96 14.94
C TRP A 156 3.40 0.06 15.14
N HIS A 157 2.43 0.42 15.96
CA HIS A 157 1.27 -0.44 16.20
C HIS A 157 0.33 -0.35 14.99
N SER A 158 -0.14 0.86 14.69
CA SER A 158 -1.15 1.12 13.65
C SER A 158 -0.58 1.27 12.25
N LYS A 159 0.74 1.45 12.10
CA LYS A 159 1.40 1.80 10.84
C LYS A 159 1.00 3.17 10.28
N VAL A 160 0.32 4.03 11.05
CA VAL A 160 -0.02 5.39 10.59
C VAL A 160 1.25 6.22 10.41
N VAL A 161 1.36 6.92 9.29
CA VAL A 161 2.33 8.00 9.13
C VAL A 161 1.77 9.22 9.85
N LEU A 162 2.42 9.62 10.94
CA LEU A 162 1.96 10.67 11.84
C LEU A 162 2.32 12.06 11.33
N SER A 163 3.52 12.21 10.77
CA SER A 163 3.99 13.44 10.15
C SER A 163 5.07 13.13 9.12
N TYR A 164 5.25 14.06 8.18
CA TYR A 164 6.35 14.01 7.23
C TYR A 164 6.70 15.43 6.73
N LYS A 165 7.91 15.60 6.20
CA LYS A 165 8.35 16.83 5.52
C LYS A 165 9.30 16.48 4.38
N ILE A 166 9.30 17.33 3.35
CA ILE A 166 10.24 17.27 2.23
C ILE A 166 11.14 18.50 2.30
N SER A 167 12.44 18.31 2.06
CA SER A 167 13.43 19.38 2.02
C SER A 167 14.50 19.08 0.96
N ASN A 168 15.14 20.12 0.44
CA ASN A 168 16.34 19.98 -0.39
C ASN A 168 17.60 19.62 0.43
N THR A 169 17.54 19.74 1.75
CA THR A 169 18.67 19.56 2.66
C THR A 169 18.36 18.54 3.74
N MET A 170 19.30 17.62 3.98
CA MET A 170 19.22 16.63 5.05
C MET A 170 19.88 17.16 6.33
N ASP A 171 19.18 18.02 7.05
CA ASP A 171 19.68 18.67 8.27
C ASP A 171 18.83 18.32 9.50
N SER A 172 19.26 18.85 10.66
CA SER A 172 18.51 18.68 11.91
C SER A 172 17.18 19.43 11.90
N GLN A 173 17.03 20.49 11.10
CA GLN A 173 15.79 21.25 11.02
C GLN A 173 14.68 20.43 10.37
N LEU A 174 14.99 19.68 9.31
CA LEU A 174 14.07 18.73 8.69
C LEU A 174 13.49 17.74 9.72
N VAL A 175 14.35 17.03 10.45
CA VAL A 175 13.88 16.01 11.41
C VAL A 175 13.17 16.63 12.61
N MET A 176 13.59 17.83 13.05
CA MET A 176 12.93 18.55 14.13
C MET A 176 11.53 19.04 13.75
N ASN A 177 11.34 19.50 12.51
CA ASN A 177 10.03 19.93 12.02
C ASN A 177 9.05 18.74 11.99
N VAL A 178 9.49 17.58 11.49
CA VAL A 178 8.69 16.36 11.48
C VAL A 178 8.34 15.92 12.90
N LEU A 179 9.32 15.92 13.82
CA LEU A 179 9.10 15.56 15.22
C LEU A 179 8.11 16.50 15.92
N ASN A 180 8.31 17.81 15.80
CA ASN A 180 7.46 18.78 16.48
C ASN A 180 6.01 18.73 15.97
N GLU A 181 5.81 18.57 14.66
CA GLU A 181 4.46 18.41 14.10
C GLU A 181 3.75 17.14 14.62
N ALA A 182 4.46 16.01 14.72
CA ALA A 182 3.86 14.80 15.29
C ALA A 182 3.50 14.97 16.77
N LEU A 183 4.40 15.57 17.55
CA LEU A 183 4.17 15.81 19.00
C LEU A 183 3.04 16.80 19.27
N GLU A 184 2.79 17.74 18.35
CA GLU A 184 1.67 18.69 18.45
C GLU A 184 0.32 18.01 18.15
N LYS A 185 0.30 17.10 17.16
CA LYS A 185 -0.93 16.46 16.68
C LYS A 185 -1.35 15.24 17.50
N TYR A 186 -0.42 14.53 18.13
CA TYR A 186 -0.67 13.22 18.73
C TYR A 186 -0.12 13.11 20.16
N PRO A 187 -0.74 12.28 21.03
CA PRO A 187 -0.15 11.96 22.31
C PRO A 187 1.26 11.39 22.16
N HIS A 188 2.16 11.80 23.05
CA HIS A 188 3.57 11.43 22.96
C HIS A 188 3.78 9.92 23.02
N PRO A 189 4.78 9.39 22.29
CA PRO A 189 5.10 7.99 22.36
C PRO A 189 5.86 7.65 23.64
N GLU A 190 5.78 6.39 24.08
CA GLU A 190 6.64 5.90 25.16
C GLU A 190 8.10 5.77 24.69
N ILE A 191 8.29 5.27 23.46
CA ILE A 191 9.59 5.05 22.84
C ILE A 191 9.64 5.72 21.47
N PHE A 192 10.74 6.42 21.20
CA PHE A 192 11.06 6.97 19.88
C PHE A 192 12.31 6.29 19.32
N ASN A 193 12.15 5.53 18.23
CA ASN A 193 13.22 4.76 17.60
C ASN A 193 13.76 5.47 16.34
N THR A 194 15.07 5.61 16.26
CA THR A 194 15.76 6.20 15.10
C THR A 194 16.93 5.34 14.66
N ASP A 195 17.49 5.62 13.49
CA ASP A 195 18.84 5.16 13.18
C ASP A 195 19.89 5.96 13.99
N GLN A 196 21.18 5.75 13.69
CA GLN A 196 22.30 6.47 14.33
C GLN A 196 22.81 7.66 13.50
N GLY A 197 22.00 8.22 12.61
CA GLY A 197 22.32 9.39 11.79
C GLY A 197 22.63 10.63 12.64
N SER A 198 23.44 11.53 12.10
CA SER A 198 23.86 12.77 12.80
C SER A 198 22.67 13.67 13.17
N GLN A 199 21.63 13.67 12.35
CA GLN A 199 20.39 14.43 12.56
C GLN A 199 19.67 13.96 13.83
N TYR A 200 19.53 12.64 14.01
CA TYR A 200 18.78 12.06 15.14
C TYR A 200 19.62 11.92 16.42
N THR A 201 20.94 11.85 16.28
CA THR A 201 21.91 11.87 17.40
C THR A 201 22.27 13.29 17.86
N SER A 202 21.76 14.32 17.19
CA SER A 202 21.96 15.72 17.55
C SER A 202 21.41 16.06 18.94
N GLU A 203 22.00 17.06 19.59
CA GLU A 203 21.55 17.49 20.92
C GLU A 203 20.14 18.08 20.87
N VAL A 204 19.80 18.88 19.86
CA VAL A 204 18.48 19.48 19.69
C VAL A 204 17.37 18.41 19.64
N HIS A 205 17.62 17.31 18.92
CA HIS A 205 16.67 16.21 18.81
C HIS A 205 16.58 15.40 20.10
N THR A 206 17.71 14.94 20.63
CA THR A 206 17.72 14.07 21.82
C THR A 206 17.24 14.80 23.08
N GLN A 207 17.54 16.09 23.24
CA GLN A 207 17.04 16.89 24.37
C GLN A 207 15.54 17.14 24.28
N ARG A 208 14.98 17.32 23.06
CA ARG A 208 13.54 17.47 22.89
C ARG A 208 12.78 16.25 23.39
N LEU A 209 13.24 15.04 23.05
CA LEU A 209 12.64 13.79 23.51
C LEU A 209 12.77 13.61 25.02
N LYS A 210 13.98 13.86 25.58
CA LYS A 210 14.22 13.75 27.02
C LYS A 210 13.36 14.70 27.85
N LYS A 211 13.19 15.94 27.42
CA LYS A 211 12.33 16.94 28.09
C LYS A 211 10.88 16.48 28.21
N LEU A 212 10.43 15.60 27.31
CA LEU A 212 9.08 15.04 27.30
C LEU A 212 9.00 13.66 27.95
N GLY A 213 10.09 13.15 28.53
CA GLY A 213 10.14 11.82 29.15
C GLY A 213 10.10 10.67 28.15
N ILE A 214 10.32 10.92 26.86
CA ILE A 214 10.24 9.90 25.81
C ILE A 214 11.54 9.09 25.80
N THR A 215 11.42 7.76 25.83
CA THR A 215 12.58 6.86 25.81
C THR A 215 13.20 6.84 24.41
N ILE A 216 14.49 7.15 24.32
CA ILE A 216 15.23 7.13 23.06
C ILE A 216 15.75 5.71 22.81
N SER A 217 15.35 5.13 21.67
CA SER A 217 15.89 3.88 21.13
C SER A 217 16.64 4.19 19.83
N MET A 218 17.78 3.54 19.61
CA MET A 218 18.50 3.64 18.34
C MET A 218 18.89 2.28 17.81
N ASP A 219 18.79 2.12 16.49
CA ASP A 219 19.15 0.87 15.81
C ASP A 219 20.59 0.46 16.11
N GLY A 220 20.83 -0.85 16.15
CA GLY A 220 22.19 -1.38 16.20
C GLY A 220 22.89 -1.23 14.85
N ARG A 221 24.22 -1.10 14.87
CA ARG A 221 25.01 -0.96 13.64
C ARG A 221 24.69 -2.09 12.65
N GLY A 222 24.35 -1.73 11.40
CA GLY A 222 24.14 -2.67 10.30
C GLY A 222 22.87 -3.53 10.41
N ARG A 223 21.90 -3.17 11.27
CA ARG A 223 20.68 -3.94 11.48
C ARG A 223 19.44 -3.19 10.95
N ALA A 224 19.24 -3.20 9.63
CA ALA A 224 18.07 -2.63 8.96
C ALA A 224 16.72 -3.12 9.56
N THR A 225 16.69 -4.36 10.05
CA THR A 225 15.50 -4.93 10.71
C THR A 225 15.05 -4.16 11.95
N ASP A 226 15.93 -3.36 12.57
CA ASP A 226 15.65 -2.64 13.80
C ASP A 226 14.61 -1.51 13.59
N ASN A 227 14.47 -0.97 12.36
CA ASN A 227 13.50 0.06 11.95
C ASN A 227 12.50 -0.39 10.87
N ILE A 228 12.13 -1.68 10.91
CA ILE A 228 11.37 -2.36 9.85
C ILE A 228 10.06 -1.66 9.44
N CYS A 229 9.35 -1.00 10.37
CA CYS A 229 8.06 -0.38 10.06
C CYS A 229 8.20 0.76 9.04
N ILE A 230 9.15 1.67 9.26
CA ILE A 230 9.33 2.80 8.34
C ILE A 230 10.01 2.39 7.04
N GLU A 231 10.94 1.42 7.09
CA GLU A 231 11.53 0.86 5.86
C GLU A 231 10.46 0.22 4.95
N ARG A 232 9.49 -0.49 5.54
CA ARG A 232 8.35 -1.06 4.80
C ARG A 232 7.44 0.02 4.26
N PHE A 233 7.24 1.11 4.99
CA PHE A 233 6.54 2.28 4.49
C PHE A 233 7.27 2.89 3.29
N TRP A 234 8.58 3.13 3.38
CA TRP A 234 9.36 3.67 2.26
C TRP A 234 9.31 2.80 1.03
N ARG A 235 9.39 1.46 1.20
CA ARG A 235 9.20 0.54 0.08
C ARG A 235 7.83 0.76 -0.56
N SER A 236 6.76 0.83 0.24
CA SER A 236 5.40 1.04 -0.27
C SER A 236 5.29 2.36 -1.01
N ALA A 237 5.66 3.48 -0.37
CA ALA A 237 5.60 4.82 -0.99
C ALA A 237 6.38 4.90 -2.31
N LYS A 238 7.56 4.28 -2.35
CA LYS A 238 8.40 4.25 -3.54
C LYS A 238 7.77 3.47 -4.69
N VAL A 239 7.34 2.24 -4.45
CA VAL A 239 6.87 1.35 -5.54
C VAL A 239 5.42 1.59 -5.93
N GLU A 240 4.60 2.09 -5.01
CA GLU A 240 3.16 2.35 -5.22
C GLU A 240 2.89 3.76 -5.74
N ARG A 241 3.85 4.69 -5.62
CA ARG A 241 3.64 6.09 -6.01
C ARG A 241 4.86 6.75 -6.64
N ILE A 242 5.93 6.96 -5.85
CA ILE A 242 7.03 7.86 -6.25
C ILE A 242 7.72 7.41 -7.54
N TYR A 243 7.95 6.12 -7.72
CA TYR A 243 8.63 5.59 -8.91
C TYR A 243 7.73 5.42 -10.13
N LEU A 244 6.43 5.64 -10.00
CA LEU A 244 5.49 5.66 -11.12
C LEU A 244 5.38 7.05 -11.75
N ASN A 245 5.87 8.08 -11.05
CA ASN A 245 5.76 9.49 -11.43
C ASN A 245 7.13 10.11 -11.71
N ALA A 246 7.14 11.20 -12.49
CA ALA A 246 8.33 11.98 -12.80
C ALA A 246 8.09 13.45 -12.44
N TYR A 247 8.57 13.86 -11.26
CA TYR A 247 8.31 15.19 -10.72
C TYR A 247 9.27 16.25 -11.28
N GLN A 248 8.72 17.39 -11.69
CA GLN A 248 9.50 18.54 -12.15
C GLN A 248 9.91 19.45 -10.99
N THR A 249 9.02 19.62 -10.00
CA THR A 249 9.22 20.57 -8.89
C THR A 249 9.00 19.93 -7.52
N ILE A 250 9.51 20.58 -6.47
CA ILE A 250 9.27 20.16 -5.08
C ILE A 250 7.78 20.27 -4.73
N ASN A 251 7.08 21.29 -5.24
CA ASN A 251 5.65 21.49 -4.98
C ASN A 251 4.82 20.35 -5.57
N GLU A 252 5.09 19.95 -6.81
CA GLU A 252 4.43 18.81 -7.46
C GLU A 252 4.63 17.51 -6.67
N LEU A 253 5.88 17.24 -6.24
CA LEU A 253 6.17 16.10 -5.37
C LEU A 253 5.40 16.20 -4.04
N THR A 254 5.34 17.39 -3.45
CA THR A 254 4.68 17.58 -2.15
C THR A 254 3.20 17.29 -2.24
N THR A 255 2.51 17.80 -3.26
CA THR A 255 1.08 17.52 -3.49
C THR A 255 0.81 16.03 -3.70
N ASP A 256 1.60 15.34 -4.53
CA ASP A 256 1.40 13.89 -4.77
C ASP A 256 1.73 13.04 -3.53
N VAL A 257 2.70 13.47 -2.71
CA VAL A 257 2.99 12.82 -1.43
C VAL A 257 1.88 13.08 -0.40
N ASP A 258 1.31 14.28 -0.33
CA ASP A 258 0.16 14.59 0.53
C ASP A 258 -1.00 13.64 0.22
N ASP A 259 -1.37 13.54 -1.06
CA ASP A 259 -2.43 12.65 -1.54
C ASP A 259 -2.12 11.18 -1.22
N TYR A 260 -0.87 10.76 -1.36
CA TYR A 260 -0.47 9.40 -1.05
C TYR A 260 -0.46 9.10 0.45
N ILE A 261 -0.06 10.03 1.31
CA ILE A 261 -0.11 9.85 2.77
C ILE A 261 -1.56 9.75 3.24
N GLU A 262 -2.45 10.60 2.71
CA GLU A 262 -3.88 10.54 2.98
C GLU A 262 -4.47 9.19 2.56
N PHE A 263 -4.17 8.75 1.32
CA PHE A 263 -4.53 7.42 0.85
C PHE A 263 -3.95 6.30 1.74
N TYR A 264 -2.67 6.38 2.10
CA TYR A 264 -1.97 5.37 2.88
C TYR A 264 -2.60 5.21 4.26
N ASN A 265 -2.91 6.31 4.93
CA ASN A 265 -3.46 6.30 6.28
C ASN A 265 -4.94 5.91 6.31
N ASN A 266 -5.75 6.41 5.37
CA ASN A 266 -7.21 6.36 5.47
C ASN A 266 -7.90 5.42 4.46
N ARG A 267 -7.20 4.98 3.41
CA ARG A 267 -7.79 4.12 2.35
C ARG A 267 -7.04 2.81 2.13
N ARG A 268 -5.73 2.81 2.35
CA ARG A 268 -4.88 1.66 2.02
C ARG A 268 -5.04 0.51 3.00
N PHE A 269 -5.49 -0.64 2.51
CA PHE A 269 -5.52 -1.86 3.32
C PHE A 269 -4.10 -2.37 3.66
N HIS A 270 -3.88 -2.70 4.93
CA HIS A 270 -2.59 -3.20 5.42
C HIS A 270 -2.66 -4.68 5.86
N GLN A 271 -1.93 -5.57 5.19
CA GLN A 271 -2.00 -7.02 5.47
C GLN A 271 -1.61 -7.39 6.90
N THR A 272 -0.63 -6.71 7.49
CA THR A 272 -0.20 -6.95 8.89
C THR A 272 -1.20 -6.44 9.93
N LEU A 273 -2.26 -5.76 9.50
CA LEU A 273 -3.35 -5.25 10.33
C LEU A 273 -4.67 -5.93 9.96
N ASP A 274 -4.60 -7.17 9.46
CA ASP A 274 -5.75 -7.93 8.96
C ASP A 274 -6.57 -7.21 7.88
N TYR A 275 -5.89 -6.41 7.07
CA TYR A 275 -6.48 -5.55 6.05
C TYR A 275 -7.37 -4.44 6.61
N LYS A 276 -7.14 -3.98 7.84
CA LYS A 276 -7.65 -2.67 8.30
C LYS A 276 -6.83 -1.52 7.71
N LYS A 277 -7.41 -0.32 7.72
CA LYS A 277 -6.71 0.93 7.39
C LYS A 277 -5.88 1.39 8.59
N PRO A 278 -4.67 1.93 8.39
CA PRO A 278 -3.82 2.38 9.51
C PRO A 278 -4.53 3.32 10.48
N MET A 279 -5.23 4.34 9.99
CA MET A 279 -5.87 5.34 10.85
C MET A 279 -7.01 4.75 11.68
N ASP A 280 -7.79 3.81 11.14
CA ASP A 280 -8.83 3.10 11.89
C ASP A 280 -8.23 2.36 13.10
N VAL A 281 -7.13 1.64 12.88
CA VAL A 281 -6.41 0.92 13.95
C VAL A 281 -5.85 1.88 15.00
N TYR A 282 -5.34 3.02 14.57
CA TYR A 282 -4.84 4.05 15.48
C TYR A 282 -5.96 4.57 16.37
N GLN A 283 -7.08 5.01 15.78
CA GLN A 283 -8.21 5.57 16.51
C GLN A 283 -8.87 4.55 17.45
N GLU A 284 -9.03 3.29 17.01
CA GLU A 284 -9.50 2.19 17.85
C GLU A 284 -8.59 2.03 19.09
N SER A 285 -7.27 2.01 18.88
CA SER A 285 -6.31 1.87 19.97
C SER A 285 -6.33 3.06 20.94
N ILE A 286 -6.46 4.29 20.44
CA ILE A 286 -6.54 5.49 21.30
C ILE A 286 -7.78 5.43 22.19
N LYS A 287 -8.94 5.06 21.63
CA LYS A 287 -10.19 4.90 22.40
C LYS A 287 -10.03 3.84 23.50
N LEU A 288 -9.41 2.70 23.19
CA LEU A 288 -9.13 1.65 24.17
C LEU A 288 -8.20 2.12 25.29
N ASN A 289 -7.16 2.89 24.96
CA ASN A 289 -6.21 3.43 25.95
C ASN A 289 -6.90 4.42 26.90
N GLN A 290 -7.80 5.27 26.39
CA GLN A 290 -8.56 6.22 27.21
C GLN A 290 -9.53 5.50 28.15
N ASN A 291 -10.19 4.44 27.69
CA ASN A 291 -11.11 3.68 28.52
C ASN A 291 -10.39 2.96 29.67
N LYS A 292 -9.20 2.39 29.42
CA LYS A 292 -8.38 1.77 30.47
C LYS A 292 -7.96 2.77 31.54
N LYS A 293 -7.55 3.98 31.14
CA LYS A 293 -7.18 5.06 32.07
C LYS A 293 -8.35 5.56 32.93
N LYS A 294 -9.59 5.51 32.43
CA LYS A 294 -10.78 5.88 33.21
C LYS A 294 -11.21 4.80 34.21
N ALA A 295 -10.82 3.55 33.97
CA ALA A 295 -11.17 2.40 34.81
C ALA A 295 -10.10 2.07 35.87
N SER A 296 -8.96 2.76 35.85
CA SER A 296 -7.86 2.65 36.83
C SER A 296 -7.89 3.84 37.77
#